data_AF-A0AAF1K2V8-F1
#
_entry.id   AF-A0AAF1K2V8-F1
#
_cell.length_a   1.000
_cell.length_b   1.000
_cell.length_c   1.000
_cell.angle_alpha   90.00
_cell.angle_beta   90.00
_cell.angle_gamma   90.00
#
_symmetry.space_group_name_H-M   'P 1'
#
loop_
_entity.id
_entity.type
_entity.pdbx_description
1 polymer ?
#
loop_
_entity_poly.entity_id
_entity_poly.type
_entity_poly.pdbx_seq_one_letter_code
_entity_poly.pdbx_strand_id
1 'polypeptide(L)'
;MAVSISDVLSIFSSIKDWMRLKPLPDRVDALERRLAALEARRSSSPDLLACSRCGMRTLVVSERPHPTFGGFGMKQLTVSCPSCLTQSTREFDPAKDPPLHR
;
A
#
# COMPACT_ATOMS: atom_id res chain seq x y z
N MET A 1 4.89 -60.23 -6.34
CA MET A 1 4.17 -58.97 -6.58
C MET A 1 5.03 -58.13 -7.51
N ALA A 2 4.70 -58.08 -8.79
CA ALA A 2 5.46 -57.28 -9.76
C ALA A 2 5.01 -55.83 -9.61
N VAL A 3 5.89 -54.96 -9.15
CA VAL A 3 5.64 -53.52 -9.14
C VAL A 3 5.67 -53.07 -10.60
N SER A 4 4.53 -52.59 -11.11
CA SER A 4 4.41 -52.12 -12.48
C SER A 4 5.24 -50.84 -12.64
N ILE A 5 5.93 -50.71 -13.77
CA ILE A 5 6.70 -49.50 -14.12
C ILE A 5 5.79 -48.26 -14.12
N SER A 6 4.50 -48.42 -14.40
CA SER A 6 3.49 -47.35 -14.30
C SER A 6 3.33 -46.81 -12.87
N ASP A 7 3.42 -47.66 -11.85
CA ASP A 7 3.29 -47.27 -10.44
C ASP A 7 4.55 -46.53 -9.95
N VAL A 8 5.72 -46.91 -10.45
CA VAL A 8 6.96 -46.20 -10.14
C VAL A 8 6.95 -44.78 -10.73
N LEU A 9 6.43 -44.62 -11.95
CA LEU A 9 6.32 -43.31 -12.60
C LEU A 9 5.30 -42.39 -11.90
N SER A 10 4.17 -42.93 -11.43
CA SER A 10 3.14 -42.16 -10.71
C SER A 10 3.60 -41.72 -9.30
N ILE A 11 4.42 -42.55 -8.64
CA ILE A 11 5.07 -42.17 -7.38
C ILE A 11 6.10 -41.06 -7.62
N PHE A 12 6.88 -41.15 -8.71
CA PHE A 12 7.89 -40.14 -9.03
C PHE A 12 7.29 -38.78 -9.40
N SER A 13 6.13 -38.75 -10.08
CA SER A 13 5.39 -37.51 -10.33
C SER A 13 4.85 -36.91 -9.04
N SER A 14 4.29 -37.75 -8.15
CA SER A 14 3.76 -37.31 -6.85
C SER A 14 4.83 -36.69 -5.96
N ILE A 15 6.08 -37.21 -6.00
CA ILE A 15 7.22 -36.64 -5.27
C ILE A 15 7.60 -35.28 -5.83
N LYS A 16 7.63 -35.11 -7.16
CA LYS A 16 7.94 -33.82 -7.80
C LYS A 16 6.92 -32.75 -7.43
N ASP A 17 5.64 -33.11 -7.38
CA ASP A 17 4.59 -32.18 -6.97
C ASP A 17 4.70 -31.83 -5.48
N TRP A 18 4.99 -32.80 -4.63
CA TRP A 18 5.30 -32.55 -3.22
C TRP A 18 6.50 -31.63 -3.02
N MET A 19 7.56 -31.76 -3.82
CA MET A 19 8.71 -30.86 -3.77
C MET A 19 8.36 -29.42 -4.18
N ARG A 20 7.38 -29.22 -5.07
CA ARG A 20 6.89 -27.89 -5.46
C ARG A 20 6.01 -27.25 -4.39
N LEU A 21 5.25 -28.06 -3.64
CA LEU A 21 4.34 -27.59 -2.61
C LEU A 21 5.04 -27.36 -1.26
N LYS A 22 6.10 -28.12 -0.96
CA LYS A 22 6.87 -28.00 0.29
C LYS A 22 7.32 -26.58 0.65
N PRO A 23 7.80 -25.72 -0.29
CA PRO A 23 8.20 -24.35 0.05
C PRO A 23 7.05 -23.33 0.04
N LEU A 24 5.83 -23.71 -0.35
CA LEU A 24 4.69 -22.78 -0.38
C LEU A 24 4.34 -22.20 0.99
N PRO A 25 4.22 -22.98 2.09
CA PRO A 25 3.90 -22.40 3.39
C PRO A 25 4.91 -21.33 3.82
N ASP A 26 6.21 -21.57 3.68
CA ASP A 26 7.25 -20.58 3.98
C ASP A 26 7.11 -19.30 3.15
N ARG A 27 6.71 -19.44 1.88
CA ARG A 27 6.45 -18.29 0.99
C ARG A 27 5.21 -17.52 1.39
N VAL A 28 4.16 -18.21 1.83
CA VAL A 28 2.91 -17.58 2.32
C VAL A 28 3.21 -16.79 3.58
N ASP A 29 3.88 -17.38 4.58
CA ASP A 29 4.26 -16.69 5.82
C ASP A 29 5.12 -15.44 5.54
N ALA A 30 6.06 -15.53 4.60
CA ALA A 30 6.90 -14.41 4.21
C ALA A 30 6.10 -13.28 3.53
N LEU A 31 5.09 -13.63 2.73
CA LEU A 31 4.20 -12.66 2.08
C LEU A 31 3.25 -12.01 3.08
N GLU A 32 2.68 -12.78 4.00
CA GLU A 32 1.81 -12.27 5.07
C GLU A 32 2.54 -11.28 5.97
N ARG A 33 3.79 -11.57 6.37
CA ARG A 33 4.61 -10.63 7.16
C ARG A 33 4.87 -9.33 6.42
N ARG A 34 5.12 -9.38 5.10
CA ARG A 34 5.32 -8.20 4.27
C ARG A 34 4.04 -7.38 4.14
N LEU A 35 2.90 -8.04 3.95
CA LEU A 35 1.59 -7.39 3.90
C LEU A 35 1.27 -6.72 5.24
N ALA A 36 1.41 -7.42 6.36
CA ALA A 36 1.20 -6.85 7.69
C ALA A 36 2.10 -5.63 7.94
N ALA A 37 3.36 -5.67 7.51
CA ALA A 37 4.26 -4.52 7.62
C ALA A 37 3.85 -3.34 6.71
N LEU A 38 3.31 -3.61 5.52
CA LEU A 38 2.82 -2.58 4.60
C LEU A 38 1.49 -1.98 5.08
N GLU A 39 0.59 -2.81 5.62
CA GLU A 39 -0.70 -2.40 6.18
C GLU A 39 -0.52 -1.61 7.47
N ALA A 40 0.38 -2.04 8.36
CA ALA A 40 0.74 -1.28 9.55
C ALA A 40 1.24 0.13 9.19
N ARG A 41 2.07 0.26 8.14
CA ARG A 41 2.50 1.57 7.61
C ARG A 41 1.33 2.40 7.08
N ARG A 42 0.39 1.78 6.37
CA ARG A 42 -0.78 2.46 5.78
C ARG A 42 -1.84 2.89 6.80
N SER A 43 -1.97 2.16 7.91
CA SER A 43 -2.97 2.43 8.95
C SER A 43 -2.63 3.62 9.87
N SER A 44 -1.41 4.15 9.79
CA SER A 44 -0.91 5.23 10.66
C SER A 44 -1.38 6.64 10.27
N SER A 45 -2.70 6.80 10.14
CA SER A 45 -3.47 8.01 9.77
C SER A 45 -3.68 8.23 8.26
N PRO A 46 -4.86 8.75 7.85
CA PRO A 46 -5.02 9.31 6.51
C PRO A 46 -4.14 10.56 6.44
N ASP A 47 -2.86 10.38 6.07
CA ASP A 47 -1.97 11.49 5.75
C ASP A 47 -2.76 12.38 4.76
N LEU A 48 -3.04 13.63 5.12
CA LEU A 48 -3.69 14.61 4.21
C LEU A 48 -2.88 14.77 2.91
N LEU A 49 -1.62 14.35 2.96
CA LEU A 49 -0.67 14.27 1.86
C LEU A 49 -0.57 12.88 1.22
N ALA A 50 -1.45 11.92 1.51
CA ALA A 50 -1.44 10.63 0.82
C ALA A 50 -2.18 10.75 -0.52
N CYS A 51 -1.55 10.35 -1.62
CA CYS A 51 -2.19 10.32 -2.93
C CYS A 51 -3.37 9.35 -2.92
N SER A 52 -4.55 9.80 -3.36
CA SER A 52 -5.75 8.94 -3.44
C SER A 52 -5.59 7.79 -4.44
N ARG A 53 -4.62 7.86 -5.34
CA ARG A 53 -4.43 6.91 -6.45
C ARG A 53 -3.38 5.85 -6.15
N CYS A 54 -2.25 6.24 -5.54
CA CYS A 54 -1.12 5.34 -5.28
C CYS A 54 -0.75 5.22 -3.79
N GLY A 55 -1.38 6.00 -2.90
CA GLY A 55 -1.10 5.99 -1.46
C GLY A 55 0.24 6.58 -1.05
N MET A 56 1.09 7.01 -1.99
CA MET A 56 2.37 7.65 -1.69
C MET A 56 2.20 9.09 -1.20
N ARG A 57 3.19 9.59 -0.46
CA ARG A 57 3.24 10.99 -0.03
C ARG A 57 3.30 11.93 -1.23
N THR A 58 2.44 12.94 -1.21
CA THR A 58 2.33 14.03 -2.16
C THR A 58 3.04 15.25 -1.61
N LEU A 59 3.53 16.08 -2.53
CA LEU A 59 4.19 17.34 -2.21
C LEU A 59 3.16 18.47 -2.34
N VAL A 60 3.19 19.44 -1.42
CA VAL A 60 2.37 20.63 -1.50
C VAL A 60 2.95 21.56 -2.57
N VAL A 61 2.16 21.88 -3.59
CA VAL A 61 2.54 22.78 -4.69
C VAL A 61 2.06 24.19 -4.42
N SER A 62 0.86 24.35 -3.87
CA SER A 62 0.35 25.66 -3.49
C SER A 62 -0.59 25.59 -2.29
N GLU A 63 -0.63 26.68 -1.54
CA GLU A 63 -1.49 26.89 -0.38
C GLU A 63 -2.24 28.20 -0.60
N ARG A 64 -3.56 28.17 -0.49
CA ARG A 64 -4.44 29.32 -0.65
C ARG A 64 -5.50 29.34 0.45
N PRO A 65 -5.99 30.51 0.87
CA PRO A 65 -7.15 30.56 1.77
C PRO A 65 -8.39 29.95 1.08
N HIS A 66 -9.25 29.27 1.85
CA HIS A 66 -10.50 28.72 1.32
C HIS A 66 -11.41 29.87 0.83
N PRO A 67 -12.02 29.80 -0.37
CA PRO A 67 -12.79 30.91 -0.94
C PRO A 67 -13.98 31.35 -0.08
N THR A 68 -14.60 30.40 0.64
CA THR A 68 -15.77 30.67 1.50
C THR A 68 -15.42 30.73 2.98
N PHE A 69 -14.35 30.03 3.40
CA PHE A 69 -14.03 29.79 4.82
C PHE A 69 -12.64 30.29 5.23
N GLY A 70 -11.96 31.03 4.35
CA GLY A 70 -10.63 31.60 4.63
C GLY A 70 -10.64 32.56 5.81
N GLY A 71 -11.76 33.27 6.05
CA GLY A 71 -11.95 34.12 7.23
C GLY A 71 -12.01 33.35 8.56
N PHE A 72 -12.26 32.04 8.52
CA PHE A 72 -12.26 31.15 9.69
C PHE A 72 -10.95 30.36 9.83
N GLY A 73 -9.93 30.69 9.02
CA GLY A 73 -8.61 30.05 9.08
C GLY A 73 -8.45 28.79 8.23
N MET A 74 -9.47 28.36 7.49
CA MET A 74 -9.37 27.21 6.57
C MET A 74 -8.51 27.53 5.35
N LYS A 75 -7.75 26.54 4.90
CA LYS A 75 -6.86 26.63 3.74
C LYS A 75 -7.18 25.54 2.71
N GLN A 76 -6.85 25.79 1.46
CA GLN A 76 -6.83 24.81 0.39
C GLN A 76 -5.38 24.55 -0.02
N LEU A 77 -4.99 23.28 0.02
CA LEU A 77 -3.69 22.78 -0.43
C LEU A 77 -3.85 22.11 -1.78
N THR A 78 -3.11 22.57 -2.78
CA THR A 78 -2.91 21.80 -4.02
C THR A 78 -1.71 20.91 -3.83
N VAL A 79 -1.93 19.60 -3.88
CA VAL A 79 -0.89 18.58 -3.73
C VAL A 79 -0.61 17.88 -5.05
N SER A 80 0.65 17.58 -5.32
CA SER A 80 1.11 16.83 -6.49
C SER A 80 1.81 15.55 -6.07
N CYS A 81 1.42 14.43 -6.69
CA CYS A 81 2.08 13.16 -6.47
C CYS A 81 3.30 13.02 -7.42
N PRO A 82 4.53 12.80 -6.91
CA PRO A 82 5.69 12.59 -7.77
C PRO A 82 5.65 11.28 -8.56
N SER A 83 4.88 10.29 -8.11
CA SER A 83 4.83 8.97 -8.75
C SER A 83 3.77 8.86 -9.84
N CYS A 84 2.56 9.38 -9.62
CA CYS A 84 1.47 9.30 -10.60
C CYS A 84 1.15 10.63 -11.28
N LEU A 85 1.94 11.68 -11.00
CA LEU A 85 1.84 13.03 -11.56
C LEU A 85 0.44 13.67 -11.47
N THR A 86 -0.41 13.12 -10.61
CA THR A 86 -1.78 13.59 -10.42
C THR A 86 -1.78 14.71 -9.40
N GLN A 87 -2.44 15.82 -9.75
CA GLN A 87 -2.67 16.93 -8.84
C GLN A 87 -4.09 16.86 -8.28
N SER A 88 -4.23 17.18 -6.99
CA SER A 88 -5.54 17.28 -6.34
C SER A 88 -5.54 18.43 -5.34
N THR A 89 -6.67 19.14 -5.24
CA THR A 89 -6.88 20.16 -4.23
C THR A 89 -7.60 19.54 -3.03
N ARG A 90 -7.16 19.87 -1.82
CA ARG A 90 -7.74 19.39 -0.56
C ARG A 90 -7.89 20.54 0.42
N GLU A 91 -8.90 20.42 1.27
CA GLU A 91 -9.13 21.35 2.38
C GLU A 91 -8.23 20.96 3.56
N PHE A 92 -7.65 21.97 4.21
CA PHE A 92 -6.77 21.83 5.36
C PHE A 92 -7.28 22.76 6.46
N ASP A 93 -7.57 22.18 7.61
CA ASP A 93 -8.00 22.91 8.80
C ASP A 93 -6.84 22.94 9.81
N PRO A 94 -6.13 24.08 9.96
CA PRO A 94 -5.00 24.17 10.89
C PRO A 94 -5.40 24.01 12.36
N ALA A 95 -6.70 24.10 12.70
CA ALA A 95 -7.17 23.85 14.07
C ALA A 95 -7.32 22.34 14.37
N LYS A 96 -7.55 21.52 13.34
CA LYS A 96 -7.78 20.08 13.47
C LYS A 96 -6.57 19.25 13.07
N ASP A 97 -5.81 19.73 12.09
CA ASP A 97 -4.68 19.04 11.52
C ASP A 97 -3.37 19.73 11.96
N PRO A 98 -2.45 19.02 12.64
CA PRO A 98 -1.21 19.62 13.11
C PRO A 98 -0.38 20.14 11.92
N PRO A 99 0.45 21.18 12.14
CA PRO A 99 1.20 21.81 11.07
C PRO A 99 2.09 20.79 10.37
N LEU A 100 2.00 20.77 9.04
CA LEU A 100 2.89 19.99 8.17
C LEU A 100 4.30 20.56 8.36
N HIS A 101 5.08 19.92 9.24
CA HIS A 101 6.46 20.33 9.49
C HIS A 101 7.25 20.32 8.17
N ARG A 102 7.83 21.48 7.87
CA ARG A 102 8.59 21.82 6.68
C ARG A 102 9.98 21.19 6.70
#